data_AF-A0A3A8LCA3-F1
#
_entry.id   AF-A0A3A8LCA3-F1
#
_cell.length_a   1.000
_cell.length_b   1.000
_cell.length_c   1.000
_cell.angle_alpha   90.00
_cell.angle_beta   90.00
_cell.angle_gamma   90.00
#
_symmetry.space_group_name_H-M   'P 1'
#
loop_
_entity.id
_entity.type
_entity.pdbx_description
1 polymer ?
#
loop_
_entity_poly.entity_id
_entity_poly.type
_entity_poly.pdbx_seq_one_letter_code
_entity_poly.pdbx_strand_id
1 'polypeptide(L)'
;MSPTMKWVLGALVGLPLMCCGCGGMWFRSQFPYDEALARVTNHPSVIKSLGAPVSGAFFFSGNTRSRDDDAVADMKIDLSGSKQDGVLEVKAVQTSKVWGFSRLRVVAQDGKVINLVGGL
;
A
#
# COMPACT_ATOMS: atom_id res chain seq x y z
N MET A 1 14.89 59.16 6.32
CA MET A 1 14.81 58.21 5.19
C MET A 1 14.92 56.81 5.74
N SER A 2 13.79 56.12 5.91
CA SER A 2 13.70 54.83 6.61
C SER A 2 14.15 53.66 5.70
N PRO A 3 14.97 52.72 6.20
CA PRO A 3 15.55 51.62 5.42
C PRO A 3 14.58 50.42 5.29
N THR A 4 13.40 50.64 4.69
CA THR A 4 12.34 49.62 4.58
C THR A 4 12.29 48.86 3.24
N MET A 5 13.25 49.05 2.33
CA MET A 5 13.20 48.45 0.97
C MET A 5 14.42 47.60 0.62
N LYS A 6 14.73 46.59 1.44
CA LYS A 6 15.69 45.53 1.04
C LYS A 6 15.20 44.10 1.25
N TRP A 7 14.07 43.88 1.92
CA TRP A 7 13.55 42.53 2.22
C TRP A 7 12.28 42.13 1.45
N VAL A 8 11.81 42.96 0.51
CA VAL A 8 10.57 42.67 -0.24
C VAL A 8 10.83 41.84 -1.51
N LEU A 9 12.06 41.78 -2.01
CA LEU A 9 12.39 40.98 -3.21
C LEU A 9 12.83 39.54 -2.92
N GLY A 10 13.16 39.21 -1.66
CA GLY A 10 13.50 37.84 -1.26
C GLY A 10 12.29 36.95 -0.95
N ALA A 11 11.09 37.54 -0.82
CA ALA A 11 9.89 36.83 -0.39
C ALA A 11 9.05 36.22 -1.55
N LEU A 12 9.41 36.50 -2.81
CA LEU A 12 8.68 35.99 -3.97
C LEU A 12 9.38 34.84 -4.72
N VAL A 13 10.63 34.53 -4.37
CA VAL A 13 11.44 33.47 -5.04
C VAL A 13 11.94 32.40 -4.05
N GLY A 14 11.52 32.49 -2.79
CA GLY A 14 11.89 31.56 -1.71
C GLY A 14 10.77 30.62 -1.27
N LEU A 15 9.70 30.47 -2.07
CA LEU A 15 8.62 29.53 -1.80
C LEU A 15 8.53 28.38 -2.83
N PRO A 16 9.62 27.66 -3.17
CA PRO A 16 9.47 26.44 -3.93
C PRO A 16 9.04 25.31 -2.97
N LEU A 17 7.89 24.71 -3.26
CA LEU A 17 7.71 23.27 -3.09
C LEU A 17 7.92 22.66 -1.70
N MET A 18 7.47 23.34 -0.65
CA MET A 18 7.22 22.70 0.66
C MET A 18 5.72 22.49 0.90
N CYS A 19 4.98 22.19 -0.17
CA CYS A 19 3.73 21.45 -0.08
C CYS A 19 4.13 19.98 0.12
N CYS A 20 4.31 19.62 1.40
CA CYS A 20 4.53 18.27 1.89
C CYS A 20 3.74 17.24 1.07
N GLY A 21 4.38 16.12 0.76
CA GLY A 21 3.92 15.06 -0.15
C GLY A 21 2.65 14.33 0.31
N CYS A 22 1.54 15.04 0.40
CA CYS A 22 0.23 14.51 0.71
C CYS A 22 -0.49 14.03 -0.56
N GLY A 23 -0.03 14.38 -1.76
CA GLY A 23 -0.74 14.07 -3.02
C GLY A 23 -0.91 12.58 -3.33
N GLY A 24 -0.06 11.70 -2.78
CA GLY A 24 -0.16 10.25 -2.98
C GLY A 24 -0.91 9.48 -1.89
N MET A 25 -1.16 10.09 -0.72
CA MET A 25 -1.70 9.36 0.44
C MET A 25 -3.23 9.25 0.42
N TRP A 26 -3.93 10.14 -0.28
CA TRP A 26 -5.40 10.15 -0.28
C TRP A 26 -6.00 8.99 -1.07
N PHE A 27 -5.32 8.46 -2.10
CA PHE A 27 -5.80 7.29 -2.85
C PHE A 27 -5.58 5.96 -2.11
N ARG A 28 -4.59 5.88 -1.21
CA ARG A 28 -4.35 4.68 -0.38
C ARG A 28 -5.48 4.40 0.60
N SER A 29 -6.22 5.42 1.05
CA SER A 29 -7.30 5.25 2.03
C SER A 29 -8.52 4.47 1.51
N GLN A 30 -8.64 4.23 0.20
CA GLN A 30 -9.74 3.46 -0.39
C GLN A 30 -9.51 1.94 -0.33
N PHE A 31 -8.27 1.49 -0.10
CA PHE A 31 -7.89 0.09 -0.14
C PHE A 31 -7.15 -0.33 1.12
N PRO A 32 -7.31 -1.57 1.60
CA PRO A 32 -6.55 -2.08 2.74
C PRO A 32 -5.12 -2.51 2.33
N TYR A 33 -4.43 -1.69 1.52
CA TYR A 33 -3.09 -1.99 0.99
C TYR A 33 -2.04 -2.05 2.10
N ASP A 34 -1.93 -1.01 2.93
CA ASP A 34 -0.89 -0.92 3.96
C ASP A 34 -1.06 -2.03 5.01
N GLU A 35 -2.31 -2.33 5.37
CA GLU A 35 -2.62 -3.42 6.28
C GLU A 35 -2.31 -4.81 5.68
N ALA A 36 -2.66 -5.04 4.41
CA ALA A 36 -2.34 -6.28 3.71
C ALA A 36 -0.82 -6.50 3.63
N LEU A 37 -0.07 -5.44 3.29
CA LEU A 37 1.38 -5.50 3.19
C LEU A 37 2.02 -5.74 4.56
N ALA A 38 1.59 -5.03 5.60
CA ALA A 38 2.13 -5.21 6.96
C ALA A 38 1.94 -6.63 7.51
N ARG A 39 0.81 -7.28 7.20
CA ARG A 39 0.56 -8.68 7.56
C ARG A 39 1.50 -9.65 6.85
N VAL A 40 1.85 -9.35 5.60
CA VAL A 40 2.64 -10.24 4.73
C VAL A 40 4.13 -10.11 4.98
N THR A 41 4.65 -8.88 5.13
CA THR A 41 6.09 -8.62 5.32
C THR A 41 6.62 -9.16 6.64
N ASN A 42 5.77 -9.29 7.66
CA ASN A 42 6.12 -9.85 8.97
C ASN A 42 5.82 -11.36 9.09
N HIS A 43 5.25 -12.00 8.07
CA HIS A 43 4.80 -13.38 8.19
C HIS A 43 5.96 -14.38 8.02
N PRO A 44 6.25 -15.26 9.01
CA PRO A 44 7.39 -16.17 8.97
C PRO A 44 7.41 -17.08 7.73
N SER A 45 6.25 -17.61 7.32
CA SER A 45 6.14 -18.45 6.12
C SER A 45 6.44 -17.70 4.82
N VAL A 46 6.11 -16.41 4.75
CA VAL A 46 6.40 -15.57 3.59
C VAL A 46 7.89 -15.25 3.56
N ILE A 47 8.46 -14.81 4.68
CA ILE A 47 9.90 -14.56 4.80
C ILE A 47 10.72 -15.81 4.46
N LYS A 48 10.28 -16.99 4.93
CA LYS A 48 10.95 -18.26 4.63
C LYS A 48 10.97 -18.55 3.11
N SER A 49 9.87 -18.21 2.42
CA SER A 49 9.67 -18.51 0.99
C SER A 49 10.29 -17.47 0.05
N LEU A 50 10.05 -16.17 0.30
CA LEU A 50 10.52 -15.07 -0.57
C LEU A 50 11.90 -14.55 -0.14
N GLY A 51 12.28 -14.72 1.12
CA GLY A 51 13.51 -14.16 1.69
C GLY A 51 13.33 -12.72 2.20
N ALA A 52 14.02 -12.37 3.30
CA ALA A 52 14.02 -11.01 3.83
C ALA A 52 15.07 -10.12 3.13
N PRO A 53 14.84 -8.81 2.99
CA PRO A 53 13.57 -8.12 3.29
C PRO A 53 12.50 -8.42 2.24
N VAL A 54 11.23 -8.48 2.68
CA VAL A 54 10.08 -8.57 1.78
C VAL A 54 9.50 -7.16 1.60
N SER A 55 9.37 -6.71 0.36
CA SER A 55 8.84 -5.38 0.01
C SER A 55 7.74 -5.52 -1.04
N GLY A 56 6.72 -4.67 -0.96
CA GLY A 56 5.66 -4.59 -1.97
C GLY A 56 5.90 -3.47 -2.98
N ALA A 57 5.51 -3.70 -4.24
CA ALA A 57 5.58 -2.72 -5.30
C ALA A 57 4.69 -1.50 -5.00
N PHE A 58 5.18 -0.30 -5.33
CA PHE A 58 4.43 0.95 -5.12
C PHE A 58 3.18 1.03 -5.99
N PHE A 59 3.26 0.50 -7.20
CA PHE A 59 2.14 0.37 -8.12
C PHE A 59 1.55 -1.03 -8.00
N PHE A 60 0.23 -1.10 -7.83
CA PHE A 60 -0.50 -2.36 -7.78
C PHE A 60 -1.74 -2.25 -8.64
N SER A 61 -2.22 -3.40 -9.12
CA SER A 61 -3.51 -3.48 -9.81
C SER A 61 -4.59 -3.83 -8.80
N GLY A 62 -5.71 -3.14 -8.87
CA GLY A 62 -6.84 -3.40 -7.99
C GLY A 62 -8.14 -2.88 -8.57
N ASN A 63 -9.23 -3.56 -8.25
CA ASN A 63 -10.57 -3.12 -8.60
C ASN A 63 -11.44 -3.14 -7.34
N THR A 64 -12.16 -2.04 -7.11
CA THR A 64 -13.17 -1.95 -6.05
C THR A 64 -14.54 -1.89 -6.68
N ARG A 65 -15.49 -2.60 -6.07
CA ARG A 65 -16.93 -2.47 -6.37
C ARG A 65 -17.62 -2.11 -5.07
N SER A 66 -18.24 -0.95 -5.01
CA SER A 66 -19.06 -0.53 -3.88
C SER A 66 -20.54 -0.66 -4.21
N ARG A 67 -21.34 -1.03 -3.21
CA ARG A 67 -22.79 -0.99 -3.24
C ARG A 67 -23.27 -0.49 -1.88
N ASP A 68 -23.89 0.67 -1.87
CA ASP A 68 -24.36 1.33 -0.64
C ASP A 68 -23.20 1.52 0.37
N ASP A 69 -23.32 0.94 1.57
CA ASP A 69 -22.30 1.00 2.63
C ASP A 69 -21.28 -0.16 2.59
N ASP A 70 -21.43 -1.09 1.65
CA ASP A 70 -20.56 -2.25 1.47
C ASP A 70 -19.63 -2.09 0.26
N ALA A 71 -18.44 -2.68 0.34
CA ALA A 71 -17.51 -2.69 -0.79
C ALA A 71 -16.73 -4.00 -0.87
N VAL A 72 -16.33 -4.39 -2.07
CA VAL A 72 -15.42 -5.52 -2.32
C VAL A 72 -14.23 -5.00 -3.10
N ALA A 73 -13.04 -5.30 -2.61
CA ALA A 73 -11.78 -4.96 -3.24
C ALA A 73 -10.99 -6.22 -3.58
N ASP A 74 -10.61 -6.38 -4.85
CA ASP A 74 -9.69 -7.40 -5.31
C ASP A 74 -8.40 -6.70 -5.77
N MET A 75 -7.26 -7.08 -5.19
CA MET A 75 -5.95 -6.47 -5.48
C MET A 75 -4.88 -7.53 -5.73
N LYS A 76 -3.94 -7.18 -6.61
CA LYS A 76 -2.69 -7.92 -6.82
C LYS A 76 -1.52 -6.97 -6.66
N ILE A 77 -0.64 -7.30 -5.72
CA ILE A 77 0.52 -6.50 -5.36
C ILE A 77 1.76 -7.36 -5.59
N ASP A 78 2.66 -6.92 -6.44
CA ASP A 78 3.94 -7.61 -6.64
C ASP A 78 4.80 -7.46 -5.39
N LEU A 79 5.45 -8.55 -4.98
CA LEU A 79 6.35 -8.62 -3.84
C LEU A 79 7.75 -9.01 -4.33
N SER A 80 8.76 -8.37 -3.75
CA SER A 80 10.15 -8.75 -3.93
C SER A 80 10.75 -9.21 -2.61
N GLY A 81 11.53 -10.29 -2.69
CA GLY A 81 12.31 -10.85 -1.59
C GLY A 81 13.70 -11.27 -2.06
N SER A 82 14.61 -11.51 -1.11
CA SER A 82 16.02 -11.83 -1.44
C SER A 82 16.25 -13.20 -2.07
N LYS A 83 15.27 -14.13 -1.98
CA LYS A 83 15.33 -15.46 -2.59
C LYS A 83 14.56 -15.51 -3.91
N GLN A 84 13.39 -14.89 -3.95
CA GLN A 84 12.52 -14.84 -5.11
C GLN A 84 11.42 -13.79 -4.94
N ASP A 85 10.81 -13.42 -6.06
CA ASP A 85 9.63 -12.58 -6.11
C ASP A 85 8.33 -13.39 -5.86
N GLY A 86 7.22 -12.67 -5.67
CA GLY A 86 5.90 -13.27 -5.56
C GLY A 86 4.80 -12.25 -5.81
N VAL A 87 3.55 -12.70 -5.77
CA VAL A 87 2.37 -11.87 -5.92
C VAL A 87 1.48 -12.05 -4.70
N LEU A 88 1.17 -10.95 -4.02
CA LEU A 88 0.16 -10.90 -2.97
C LEU A 88 -1.21 -10.72 -3.61
N GLU A 89 -2.05 -11.73 -3.47
CA GLU A 89 -3.45 -11.69 -3.85
C GLU A 89 -4.32 -11.36 -2.64
N VAL A 90 -5.02 -10.23 -2.72
CA VAL A 90 -5.88 -9.72 -1.65
C VAL A 90 -7.32 -9.68 -2.13
N LYS A 91 -8.22 -10.22 -1.32
CA LYS A 91 -9.66 -9.98 -1.43
C LYS A 91 -10.18 -9.46 -0.11
N ALA A 92 -10.64 -8.21 -0.11
CA ALA A 92 -11.19 -7.57 1.07
C ALA A 92 -12.67 -7.23 0.86
N VAL A 93 -13.44 -7.29 1.94
CA VAL A 93 -14.84 -6.92 2.01
C VAL A 93 -14.96 -5.83 3.05
N GLN A 94 -15.59 -4.72 2.70
CA GLN A 94 -15.94 -3.65 3.61
C GLN A 94 -17.39 -3.87 4.07
N THR A 95 -17.59 -3.86 5.38
CA THR A 95 -18.92 -3.90 6.00
C THR A 95 -18.96 -2.85 7.09
N SER A 96 -20.02 -2.04 7.12
CA SER A 96 -20.15 -0.93 8.08
C SER A 96 -18.90 -0.03 8.11
N LYS A 97 -18.32 0.23 6.93
CA LYS A 97 -17.08 1.01 6.72
C LYS A 97 -15.78 0.38 7.23
N VAL A 98 -15.80 -0.84 7.74
CA VAL A 98 -14.62 -1.58 8.21
C VAL A 98 -14.20 -2.64 7.18
N TRP A 99 -12.92 -2.67 6.82
CA TRP A 99 -12.37 -3.68 5.91
C TRP A 99 -12.02 -4.98 6.64
N GLY A 100 -12.44 -6.11 6.08
CA GLY A 100 -12.01 -7.45 6.47
C GLY A 100 -11.43 -8.20 5.27
N PHE A 101 -10.40 -9.01 5.51
CA PHE A 101 -9.80 -9.84 4.47
C PHE A 101 -10.51 -11.19 4.38
N SER A 102 -11.16 -11.44 3.23
CA SER A 102 -11.71 -12.76 2.89
C SER A 102 -10.67 -13.67 2.21
N ARG A 103 -9.63 -13.08 1.62
CA ARG A 103 -8.46 -13.78 1.08
C ARG A 103 -7.23 -12.92 1.27
N LEU A 104 -6.17 -13.53 1.78
CA LEU A 104 -4.83 -12.95 1.78
C LEU A 104 -3.87 -14.11 1.56
N ARG A 105 -3.28 -14.16 0.37
CA ARG A 105 -2.32 -15.21 0.04
C ARG A 105 -1.19 -14.68 -0.83
N VAL A 106 -0.01 -15.25 -0.63
CA VAL A 106 1.15 -14.99 -1.46
C VAL A 106 1.37 -16.18 -2.38
N VAL A 107 1.52 -15.90 -3.67
CA VAL A 107 1.96 -16.87 -4.67
C VAL A 107 3.40 -16.55 -5.02
N ALA A 108 4.34 -17.38 -4.58
CA ALA A 108 5.74 -17.22 -4.92
C ALA A 108 5.99 -17.55 -6.40
N GLN A 109 7.11 -17.07 -6.95
CA GLN A 109 7.48 -17.30 -8.35
C GLN A 109 7.63 -18.79 -8.69
N ASP A 110 8.05 -19.61 -7.72
CA ASP A 110 8.10 -21.09 -7.81
C ASP A 110 6.70 -21.77 -7.81
N GLY A 111 5.62 -20.99 -7.73
CA GLY A 111 4.24 -21.48 -7.69
C GLY A 111 3.73 -21.85 -6.29
N LYS A 112 4.57 -21.75 -5.25
CA LYS A 112 4.16 -22.06 -3.88
C LYS A 112 3.16 -21.03 -3.36
N VAL A 113 2.04 -21.53 -2.84
CA VAL A 113 0.98 -20.69 -2.26
C VAL A 113 1.09 -20.67 -0.73
N ILE A 114 1.08 -19.48 -0.15
CA ILE A 114 1.09 -19.25 1.30
C ILE A 114 -0.18 -18.49 1.65
N ASN A 115 -1.12 -19.14 2.35
CA ASN A 115 -2.35 -18.48 2.82
C ASN A 115 -2.09 -17.85 4.19
N LEU A 116 -2.47 -16.58 4.36
CA LEU A 116 -2.30 -15.79 5.59
C LEU A 116 -3.62 -15.54 6.34
N VAL A 117 -4.74 -15.53 5.63
CA VAL A 117 -6.09 -15.63 6.21
C VAL A 117 -6.95 -16.52 5.31
N GLY A 118 -7.86 -17.27 5.95
CA GLY A 118 -8.65 -18.31 5.30
C GLY A 118 -8.16 -19.71 5.72
N GLY A 119 -8.41 -20.04 6.97
CA GLY A 119 -8.43 -21.41 7.49
C GLY A 119 -9.72 -21.55 8.29
N LEU A 120 -10.79 -21.92 7.60
CA LEU A 120 -11.98 -22.55 8.20
C LEU A 120 -12.11 -23.92 7.54
#